data_AF-A0A952WF94-F1
#
_entry.id   AF-A0A952WF94-F1
#
_cell.length_a   1.000
_cell.length_b   1.000
_cell.length_c   1.000
_cell.angle_alpha   90.00
_cell.angle_beta   90.00
_cell.angle_gamma   90.00
#
_symmetry.space_group_name_H-M   'P 1'
#
loop_
_entity.id
_entity.type
_entity.pdbx_description
1 polymer ?
#
loop_
_entity_poly.entity_id
_entity_poly.type
_entity_poly.pdbx_seq_one_letter_code
_entity_poly.pdbx_strand_id
1 'polypeptide(L)'
;MRRLPTIGQMDARCVMSNGDVASGLSERLWIARFLVENHDRLRARLQRRLRGKLHVAVDIDDIMSSTLRRVDDLARQGRVRAVSEAQLCSLFATVAHNVAMARLRTIRMENRFREAERANGLGVSIDSDSLAGITCVMAHVTDDVDREILDLKRRGLQVRQIALVLRRREAGVFKRWERLRNTIRCRWGNEPIPGQSPRGTKPTSNLPTKGAQGEPKAKFL
;
A
#
# COMPACT_ATOMS: atom_id res chain seq x y z
N MET A 1 2.66 8.04 -44.63
CA MET A 1 1.83 6.96 -44.03
C MET A 1 2.44 5.62 -44.42
N ARG A 2 3.10 4.91 -43.50
CA ARG A 2 3.68 3.58 -43.78
C ARG A 2 2.65 2.50 -43.47
N ARG A 3 2.26 1.70 -44.47
CA ARG A 3 1.39 0.53 -44.29
C ARG A 3 2.18 -0.54 -43.54
N LEU A 4 1.67 -0.96 -42.38
CA LEU A 4 2.22 -2.09 -41.63
C LEU A 4 1.90 -3.40 -42.39
N PRO A 5 2.78 -4.41 -42.36
CA PRO A 5 2.51 -5.71 -42.94
C PRO A 5 1.35 -6.38 -42.20
N THR A 6 0.38 -6.86 -42.97
CA THR A 6 -0.75 -7.65 -42.48
C THR A 6 -0.20 -8.98 -41.99
N ILE A 7 -0.13 -9.16 -40.67
CA ILE A 7 0.18 -10.45 -40.05
C ILE A 7 -0.91 -11.42 -40.47
N GLY A 8 -0.49 -12.46 -41.19
CA GLY A 8 -1.34 -13.49 -41.76
C GLY A 8 -2.26 -14.13 -40.72
N GLN A 9 -3.42 -14.52 -41.21
CA GLN A 9 -4.39 -15.38 -40.55
C GLN A 9 -3.68 -16.58 -39.90
N MET A 10 -3.59 -16.59 -38.56
CA MET A 10 -3.35 -17.83 -37.82
C MET A 10 -4.72 -18.45 -37.55
N ASP A 11 -4.90 -19.66 -38.09
CA ASP A 11 -6.10 -20.48 -38.01
C ASP A 11 -6.56 -20.69 -36.57
N ALA A 12 -7.73 -20.12 -36.25
CA ALA A 12 -8.39 -20.17 -34.96
C ALA A 12 -9.30 -21.39 -34.81
N ARG A 13 -8.80 -22.60 -35.07
CA ARG A 13 -9.55 -23.84 -34.80
C ARG A 13 -8.63 -24.92 -34.23
N CYS A 14 -8.49 -24.94 -32.90
CA CYS A 14 -8.12 -26.16 -32.21
C CYS A 14 -8.86 -26.29 -30.87
N VAL A 15 -9.85 -27.18 -30.93
CA VAL A 15 -10.44 -28.07 -29.92
C VAL A 15 -9.91 -27.92 -28.48
N MET A 16 -10.85 -27.65 -27.56
CA MET A 16 -10.65 -27.69 -26.11
C MET A 16 -10.67 -29.13 -25.59
N SER A 17 -9.59 -29.56 -24.92
CA SER A 17 -9.61 -30.48 -23.76
C SER A 17 -8.17 -30.81 -23.32
N ASN A 18 -7.81 -30.45 -22.08
CA ASN A 18 -6.62 -30.85 -21.31
C ASN A 18 -5.21 -30.48 -21.83
N GLY A 19 -5.10 -29.60 -22.84
CA GLY A 19 -3.85 -28.99 -23.31
C GLY A 19 -3.51 -27.60 -22.73
N ASP A 20 -4.21 -27.14 -21.69
CA ASP A 20 -4.29 -25.72 -21.30
C ASP A 20 -3.00 -25.10 -20.72
N VAL A 21 -2.04 -25.91 -20.27
CA VAL A 21 -0.79 -25.37 -19.72
C VAL A 21 0.17 -24.91 -20.82
N ALA A 22 0.19 -25.63 -21.96
CA ALA A 22 1.05 -25.29 -23.09
C ALA A 22 0.54 -24.06 -23.86
N SER A 23 -0.79 -23.90 -23.96
CA SER A 23 -1.41 -22.71 -24.55
C SER A 23 -1.17 -21.45 -23.71
N GLY A 24 -1.24 -21.55 -22.37
CA GLY A 24 -0.96 -20.43 -21.47
C GLY A 24 0.49 -19.93 -21.52
N LEU A 25 1.47 -20.84 -21.66
CA LEU A 25 2.88 -20.47 -21.84
C LEU A 25 3.12 -19.74 -23.17
N SER A 26 2.45 -20.19 -24.24
CA SER A 26 2.50 -19.54 -25.55
C SER A 26 1.89 -18.13 -25.50
N GLU A 27 0.74 -17.96 -24.83
CA GLU A 27 0.08 -16.67 -24.67
C GLU A 27 0.95 -15.69 -23.87
N ARG A 28 1.51 -16.12 -22.73
CA ARG A 28 2.39 -15.26 -21.92
C ARG A 28 3.63 -14.83 -22.69
N LEU A 29 4.26 -15.73 -23.46
CA LEU A 29 5.43 -15.41 -24.26
C LEU A 29 5.09 -14.41 -25.38
N TRP A 30 3.93 -14.58 -26.03
CA TRP A 30 3.43 -13.63 -27.02
C TRP A 30 3.21 -12.24 -26.41
N ILE A 31 2.57 -12.15 -25.24
CA ILE A 31 2.37 -10.88 -24.52
C ILE A 31 3.72 -10.24 -24.16
N ALA A 32 4.65 -11.01 -23.59
CA ALA A 32 5.96 -10.51 -23.19
C ALA A 32 6.74 -9.96 -24.40
N ARG A 33 6.74 -10.70 -25.51
CA ARG A 33 7.34 -10.28 -26.77
C ARG A 33 6.71 -8.98 -27.28
N PHE A 34 5.38 -8.92 -27.31
CA PHE A 34 4.65 -7.72 -27.72
C PHE A 34 5.03 -6.48 -26.87
N LEU A 35 5.11 -6.64 -25.54
CA LEU A 35 5.45 -5.55 -24.61
C LEU A 35 6.88 -5.04 -24.81
N VAL A 36 7.84 -5.94 -25.06
CA VAL A 36 9.24 -5.59 -25.34
C VAL A 36 9.36 -4.87 -26.69
N GLU A 37 8.79 -5.44 -27.75
CA GLU A 37 8.87 -4.88 -29.11
C GLU A 37 8.15 -3.53 -29.24
N ASN A 38 7.08 -3.30 -28.47
CA ASN A 38 6.31 -2.05 -28.51
C ASN A 38 6.62 -1.09 -27.35
N HIS A 39 7.67 -1.33 -26.57
CA HIS A 39 7.99 -0.57 -25.36
C HIS A 39 7.96 0.96 -25.59
N ASP A 40 8.69 1.45 -26.58
CA ASP A 40 8.79 2.89 -26.86
C ASP A 40 7.49 3.50 -27.37
N ARG A 41 6.72 2.72 -28.13
CA ARG A 41 5.40 3.13 -28.62
C ARG A 41 4.39 3.24 -27.48
N LEU A 42 4.42 2.28 -26.55
CA LEU A 42 3.59 2.27 -25.34
C LEU A 42 3.99 3.43 -24.42
N ARG A 43 5.30 3.66 -24.23
CA ARG A 43 5.84 4.82 -23.49
C ARG A 43 5.35 6.13 -24.09
N ALA A 44 5.50 6.34 -25.40
CA ALA A 44 5.05 7.56 -26.06
C ALA A 44 3.53 7.78 -25.95
N ARG A 45 2.73 6.70 -26.03
CA ARG A 45 1.28 6.76 -25.79
C ARG A 45 0.96 7.15 -24.35
N LEU A 46 1.64 6.53 -23.38
CA LEU A 46 1.49 6.81 -21.97
C LEU A 46 1.84 8.26 -21.66
N GLN A 47 2.99 8.73 -22.15
CA GLN A 47 3.43 10.12 -22.04
C GLN A 47 2.37 11.09 -22.54
N ARG A 48 1.84 10.88 -23.76
CA ARG A 48 0.78 11.74 -24.33
C ARG A 48 -0.48 11.75 -23.47
N ARG A 49 -0.86 10.60 -22.91
CA ARG A 49 -2.08 10.46 -22.09
C ARG A 49 -1.92 11.05 -20.69
N LEU A 50 -0.71 11.08 -20.15
CA LEU A 50 -0.38 11.67 -18.85
C LEU A 50 0.03 13.14 -18.92
N ARG A 51 0.04 13.76 -20.11
CA ARG A 51 0.37 15.19 -20.26
C ARG A 51 -0.50 16.07 -19.36
N GLY A 52 0.09 17.17 -18.89
CA GLY A 52 -0.56 18.14 -18.00
C GLY A 52 -0.27 17.87 -16.52
N LYS A 53 -1.29 18.03 -15.66
CA LYS A 53 -1.14 17.95 -14.20
C LYS A 53 -0.66 16.60 -13.67
N LEU A 54 -0.82 15.52 -14.44
CA LEU A 54 -0.36 14.18 -14.08
C LEU A 54 1.17 14.06 -14.21
N HIS A 55 1.75 14.61 -15.28
CA HIS A 55 3.17 14.50 -15.60
C HIS A 55 4.10 15.14 -14.56
N VAL A 56 3.67 16.23 -13.92
CA VAL A 56 4.51 16.94 -12.94
C VAL A 56 4.65 16.15 -11.63
N ALA A 57 3.66 15.32 -11.31
CA ALA A 57 3.59 14.65 -10.02
C ALA A 57 4.13 13.21 -10.07
N VAL A 58 4.18 12.58 -11.24
CA VAL A 58 4.49 11.14 -11.33
C VAL A 58 5.55 10.86 -12.40
N ASP A 59 6.54 10.07 -12.01
CA ASP A 59 7.54 9.54 -12.93
C ASP A 59 6.90 8.53 -13.91
N ILE A 60 7.10 8.78 -15.21
CA ILE A 60 6.60 7.93 -16.28
C ILE A 60 7.24 6.54 -16.22
N ASP A 61 8.51 6.45 -15.84
CA ASP A 61 9.24 5.18 -15.77
C ASP A 61 8.73 4.28 -14.64
N ASP A 62 8.35 4.88 -13.51
CA ASP A 62 7.69 4.20 -12.39
C ASP A 62 6.32 3.65 -12.82
N ILE A 63 5.50 4.46 -13.51
CA ILE A 63 4.20 4.01 -14.03
C ILE A 63 4.38 2.90 -15.06
N MET A 64 5.34 3.05 -15.98
CA MET A 64 5.61 2.06 -17.04
C MET A 64 6.00 0.72 -16.41
N SER A 65 6.97 0.72 -15.49
CA SER A 65 7.45 -0.47 -14.78
C SER A 65 6.33 -1.15 -13.99
N SER A 66 5.55 -0.37 -13.23
CA SER A 66 4.40 -0.86 -12.47
C SER A 66 3.29 -1.44 -13.37
N THR A 67 3.08 -0.84 -14.55
CA THR A 67 2.08 -1.31 -15.52
C THR A 67 2.53 -2.64 -16.13
N LEU A 68 3.78 -2.73 -16.59
CA LEU A 68 4.33 -3.95 -17.17
C LEU A 68 4.25 -5.12 -16.19
N ARG A 69 4.64 -4.90 -14.93
CA ARG A 69 4.56 -5.93 -13.88
C ARG A 69 3.11 -6.42 -13.68
N ARG A 70 2.13 -5.50 -13.62
CA ARG A 70 0.71 -5.87 -13.47
C ARG A 70 0.17 -6.63 -14.68
N VAL A 71 0.59 -6.28 -15.90
CA VAL A 71 0.18 -7.01 -17.10
C VAL A 71 0.82 -8.41 -17.13
N ASP A 72 2.10 -8.55 -16.77
CA ASP A 72 2.73 -9.88 -16.64
C ASP A 72 2.06 -10.72 -15.53
N ASP A 73 1.70 -10.12 -14.39
CA ASP A 73 0.95 -10.82 -13.34
C ASP A 73 -0.42 -11.29 -13.82
N LEU A 74 -1.15 -10.48 -14.59
CA LEU A 74 -2.42 -10.87 -15.18
C LEU A 74 -2.24 -12.00 -16.20
N ALA A 75 -1.18 -11.95 -17.00
CA ALA A 75 -0.85 -13.00 -17.98
C ALA A 75 -0.47 -14.30 -17.27
N ARG A 76 0.37 -14.23 -16.24
CA ARG A 76 0.78 -15.36 -15.38
C ARG A 76 -0.42 -16.04 -14.71
N GLN A 77 -1.47 -15.28 -14.40
CA GLN A 77 -2.72 -15.79 -13.82
C GLN A 77 -3.72 -16.30 -14.88
N GLY A 78 -3.41 -16.25 -16.18
CA GLY A 78 -4.35 -16.62 -17.24
C GLY A 78 -5.58 -15.70 -17.31
N ARG A 79 -5.46 -14.45 -16.85
CA ARG A 79 -6.57 -13.48 -16.77
C ARG A 79 -6.62 -12.50 -17.92
N VAL A 80 -5.61 -12.49 -18.78
CA VAL A 80 -5.63 -11.70 -20.01
C VAL A 80 -6.52 -12.43 -21.02
N ARG A 81 -7.42 -11.69 -21.68
CA ARG A 81 -8.33 -12.21 -22.73
C ARG A 81 -8.18 -11.43 -24.03
N ALA A 82 -6.97 -10.94 -24.31
CA ALA A 82 -6.72 -10.08 -25.45
C ALA A 82 -6.47 -10.94 -26.70
N VAL A 83 -7.43 -10.97 -27.62
CA VAL A 83 -7.30 -11.71 -28.89
C VAL A 83 -6.58 -10.93 -29.98
N SER A 84 -6.23 -9.66 -29.73
CA SER A 84 -5.50 -8.82 -30.68
C SER A 84 -4.59 -7.80 -30.00
N GLU A 85 -3.59 -7.31 -30.73
CA GLU A 85 -2.69 -6.25 -30.27
C GLU A 85 -3.43 -4.98 -29.83
N ALA A 86 -4.53 -4.65 -30.50
CA ALA A 86 -5.36 -3.48 -30.16
C ALA A 86 -6.02 -3.65 -28.78
N GLN A 87 -6.52 -4.84 -28.48
CA GLN A 87 -7.07 -5.16 -27.17
C GLN A 87 -5.99 -5.15 -26.08
N LEU A 88 -4.81 -5.70 -26.37
CA LEU A 88 -3.68 -5.67 -25.44
C LEU A 88 -3.20 -4.23 -25.17
N CYS A 89 -3.15 -3.37 -26.19
CA CYS A 89 -2.89 -1.94 -26.04
C CYS A 89 -3.94 -1.24 -25.15
N SER A 90 -5.22 -1.59 -25.30
CA SER A 90 -6.31 -1.02 -24.50
C SER A 90 -6.22 -1.46 -23.04
N LEU A 91 -5.93 -2.74 -22.80
CA LEU A 91 -5.67 -3.28 -21.47
C LEU A 91 -4.49 -2.55 -20.81
N PHE A 92 -3.36 -2.46 -21.51
CA PHE A 92 -2.18 -1.74 -21.04
C PHE A 92 -2.52 -0.29 -20.65
N ALA A 93 -3.21 0.44 -21.53
CA ALA A 93 -3.58 1.83 -21.27
C ALA A 93 -4.52 1.98 -20.05
N THR A 94 -5.42 1.01 -19.84
CA THR A 94 -6.32 0.99 -18.68
C THR A 94 -5.56 0.72 -17.39
N VAL A 95 -4.67 -0.27 -17.39
CA VAL A 95 -3.82 -0.58 -16.22
C VAL A 95 -2.94 0.62 -15.89
N ALA A 96 -2.31 1.24 -16.88
CA ALA A 96 -1.45 2.40 -16.68
C ALA A 96 -2.21 3.60 -16.12
N HIS A 97 -3.42 3.85 -16.61
CA HIS A 97 -4.29 4.90 -16.05
C HIS A 97 -4.61 4.64 -14.58
N ASN A 98 -4.97 3.40 -14.23
CA ASN A 98 -5.29 3.02 -12.85
C ASN A 98 -4.07 3.14 -11.93
N VAL A 99 -2.88 2.74 -12.39
CA VAL A 99 -1.60 2.92 -11.68
C VAL A 99 -1.33 4.41 -11.43
N ALA A 100 -1.42 5.24 -12.48
CA ALA A 100 -1.20 6.68 -12.37
C ALA A 100 -2.18 7.34 -11.40
N MET A 101 -3.46 6.99 -11.47
CA MET A 101 -4.48 7.52 -10.57
C MET A 101 -4.27 7.07 -9.13
N ALA A 102 -3.86 5.83 -8.89
CA ALA A 102 -3.51 5.36 -7.56
C ALA A 102 -2.32 6.15 -7.01
N ARG A 103 -1.26 6.33 -7.80
CA ARG A 103 -0.06 7.08 -7.41
C ARG A 103 -0.38 8.53 -7.07
N LEU A 104 -1.24 9.18 -7.86
CA LEU A 104 -1.71 10.53 -7.58
C LEU A 104 -2.52 10.64 -6.29
N ARG A 105 -3.34 9.64 -5.95
CA ARG A 105 -4.05 9.65 -4.67
C ARG A 105 -3.05 9.59 -3.52
N THR A 106 -2.04 8.73 -3.62
CA THR A 106 -0.95 8.64 -2.64
C THR A 106 -0.21 9.98 -2.50
N ILE A 107 0.24 10.58 -3.60
CA ILE A 107 0.95 11.88 -3.57
C ILE A 107 0.06 12.99 -2.99
N ARG A 108 -1.22 13.06 -3.37
CA ARG A 108 -2.14 14.06 -2.81
C ARG A 108 -2.37 13.85 -1.32
N MET A 109 -2.45 12.61 -0.87
CA MET A 109 -2.57 12.26 0.54
C MET A 109 -1.31 12.63 1.30
N GLU A 110 -0.12 12.33 0.75
CA GLU A 110 1.17 12.74 1.30
C GLU A 110 1.35 14.26 1.36
N ASN A 111 0.90 15.00 0.34
CA ASN A 111 0.98 16.46 0.32
C ASN A 111 0.05 17.09 1.36
N ARG A 112 -1.21 16.66 1.43
CA ARG A 112 -2.15 17.08 2.49
C ARG A 112 -1.61 16.76 3.88
N PHE A 113 -0.93 15.62 4.00
CA PHE A 113 -0.30 15.22 5.24
C PHE A 113 0.86 16.14 5.62
N ARG A 114 1.81 16.38 4.70
CA ARG A 114 2.91 17.33 4.92
C ARG A 114 2.41 18.74 5.24
N GLU A 115 1.31 19.17 4.61
CA GLU A 115 0.65 20.44 4.94
C GLU A 115 0.10 20.44 6.37
N ALA A 116 -0.53 19.36 6.81
CA ALA A 116 -1.02 19.22 8.17
C ALA A 116 0.12 19.14 9.21
N GLU A 117 1.22 18.44 8.91
CA GLU A 117 2.42 18.41 9.77
C GLU A 117 3.02 19.80 9.96
N ARG A 118 3.19 20.55 8.85
CA ARG A 118 3.67 21.93 8.91
C ARG A 118 2.74 22.84 9.71
N ALA A 119 1.44 22.68 9.55
CA ALA A 119 0.45 23.46 10.29
C ALA A 119 0.45 23.15 11.80
N ASN A 120 0.72 21.89 12.18
CA ASN A 120 0.67 21.45 13.57
C ASN A 120 2.03 21.50 14.30
N GLY A 121 3.14 21.79 13.61
CA GLY A 121 4.49 21.82 14.20
C GLY A 121 4.96 20.45 14.72
N LEU A 122 4.34 19.36 14.27
CA LEU A 122 4.61 18.01 14.75
C LEU A 122 5.74 17.38 13.93
N GLY A 123 6.98 17.62 14.34
CA GLY A 123 8.15 16.85 13.89
C GLY A 123 8.21 15.52 14.62
N VAL A 124 7.34 14.56 14.29
CA VAL A 124 7.38 13.24 14.93
C VAL A 124 8.44 12.39 14.25
N SER A 125 9.63 12.29 14.87
CA SER A 125 10.61 11.27 14.55
C SER A 125 10.06 9.91 15.02
N ILE A 126 9.71 9.03 14.07
CA ILE A 126 9.28 7.67 14.38
C ILE A 126 10.54 6.79 14.46
N ASP A 127 10.74 6.15 15.62
CA ASP A 127 11.81 5.19 15.84
C ASP A 127 11.68 3.96 14.90
N SER A 128 12.81 3.49 14.37
CA SER A 128 12.90 2.38 13.40
C SER A 128 12.21 1.10 13.91
N ASP A 129 12.41 0.77 15.18
CA ASP A 129 11.86 -0.44 15.80
C ASP A 129 10.33 -0.38 15.93
N SER A 130 9.77 0.82 16.04
CA SER A 130 8.32 1.03 16.02
C SER A 130 7.74 0.78 14.64
N LEU A 131 8.52 0.97 13.56
CA LEU A 131 8.07 0.79 12.18
C LEU A 131 7.83 -0.70 11.85
N ALA A 132 8.66 -1.60 12.37
CA ALA A 132 8.53 -3.05 12.15
C ALA A 132 7.23 -3.61 12.76
N GLY A 133 6.94 -3.25 14.02
CA GLY A 133 5.70 -3.65 14.70
C GLY A 133 4.45 -3.14 13.98
N ILE A 134 4.49 -1.90 13.50
CA ILE A 134 3.39 -1.29 12.73
C ILE A 134 3.18 -2.02 11.40
N THR A 135 4.25 -2.35 10.69
CA THR A 135 4.17 -3.06 9.41
C THR A 135 3.52 -4.43 9.59
N CYS A 136 3.87 -5.14 10.66
CA CYS A 136 3.24 -6.40 11.04
C CYS A 136 1.74 -6.23 11.31
N VAL A 137 1.34 -5.24 12.11
CA VAL A 137 -0.08 -4.97 12.39
C VAL A 137 -0.83 -4.65 11.09
N MET A 138 -0.27 -3.81 10.22
CA MET A 138 -0.88 -3.45 8.94
C MET A 138 -1.11 -4.65 8.03
N ALA A 139 -0.19 -5.61 7.99
CA ALA A 139 -0.33 -6.82 7.18
C ALA A 139 -1.51 -7.71 7.62
N HIS A 140 -1.94 -7.61 8.87
CA HIS A 140 -3.02 -8.43 9.44
C HIS A 140 -4.41 -7.78 9.33
N VAL A 141 -4.49 -6.50 9.01
CA VAL A 141 -5.77 -5.81 8.81
C VAL A 141 -6.25 -6.11 7.40
N THR A 142 -7.30 -6.91 7.25
CA THR A 142 -7.78 -7.36 5.93
C THR A 142 -8.55 -6.27 5.17
N ASP A 143 -9.39 -5.50 5.86
CA ASP A 143 -10.18 -4.40 5.28
C ASP A 143 -9.28 -3.22 4.88
N ASP A 144 -9.35 -2.82 3.60
CA ASP A 144 -8.53 -1.72 3.06
C ASP A 144 -8.84 -0.37 3.71
N VAL A 145 -10.10 -0.12 4.08
CA VAL A 145 -10.52 1.12 4.75
C VAL A 145 -9.97 1.15 6.17
N ASP A 146 -9.98 0.02 6.87
CA ASP A 146 -9.42 -0.06 8.23
C ASP A 146 -7.89 0.09 8.19
N ARG A 147 -7.21 -0.45 7.17
CA ARG A 147 -5.77 -0.18 6.90
C ARG A 147 -5.52 1.31 6.69
N GLU A 148 -6.35 1.99 5.91
CA GLU A 148 -6.22 3.42 5.64
C GLU A 148 -6.48 4.26 6.91
N ILE A 149 -7.47 3.89 7.72
CA ILE A 149 -7.73 4.52 9.04
C ILE A 149 -6.52 4.34 9.96
N LEU A 150 -5.94 3.14 10.03
CA LEU A 150 -4.78 2.85 10.87
C LEU A 150 -3.57 3.68 10.46
N ASP A 151 -3.26 3.74 9.17
CA ASP A 151 -2.13 4.51 8.66
C ASP A 151 -2.32 6.01 8.92
N LEU A 152 -3.54 6.55 8.71
CA LEU A 152 -3.85 7.94 9.05
C LEU A 152 -3.78 8.21 10.56
N LYS A 153 -4.16 7.23 11.40
CA LYS A 153 -4.04 7.35 12.86
C LYS A 153 -2.60 7.34 13.34
N ARG A 154 -1.77 6.46 12.78
CA ARG A 154 -0.32 6.42 13.03
C ARG A 154 0.35 7.75 12.71
N ARG A 155 -0.12 8.39 11.64
CA ARG A 155 0.29 9.73 11.21
C ARG A 155 -0.24 10.86 12.10
N GLY A 156 -0.94 10.56 13.21
CA GLY A 156 -1.39 11.55 14.18
C GLY A 156 -2.71 12.24 13.86
N LEU A 157 -3.43 11.85 12.80
CA LEU A 157 -4.69 12.53 12.46
C LEU A 157 -5.81 12.26 13.47
N GLN A 158 -6.58 13.30 13.77
CA GLN A 158 -7.79 13.21 14.55
C GLN A 158 -8.91 12.52 13.75
N VAL A 159 -9.88 11.89 14.42
CA VAL A 159 -10.94 11.11 13.76
C VAL A 159 -11.75 11.97 12.78
N ARG A 160 -12.04 13.22 13.14
CA ARG A 160 -12.67 14.21 12.27
C ARG A 160 -11.91 14.45 10.97
N GLN A 161 -10.59 14.60 11.04
CA GLN A 161 -9.74 14.80 9.85
C GLN A 161 -9.71 13.55 8.97
N ILE A 162 -9.64 12.36 9.58
CA ILE A 162 -9.73 11.09 8.86
C ILE A 162 -11.07 10.96 8.13
N ALA A 163 -12.16 11.33 8.77
CA ALA A 163 -13.49 11.32 8.17
C ALA A 163 -13.58 12.23 6.93
N LEU A 164 -12.98 13.42 6.99
CA LEU A 164 -12.87 14.33 5.84
C LEU A 164 -12.03 13.73 4.70
N VAL A 165 -10.87 13.14 5.01
CA VAL A 165 -9.98 12.52 4.02
C VAL A 165 -10.66 11.36 3.30
N LEU A 166 -11.32 10.48 4.07
CA LEU A 166 -12.02 9.29 3.55
C LEU A 166 -13.41 9.58 2.98
N ARG A 167 -13.89 10.83 3.08
CA ARG A 167 -15.25 11.25 2.72
C ARG A 167 -16.34 10.38 3.38
N ARG A 168 -16.17 10.10 4.67
CA ARG A 168 -17.11 9.30 5.47
C ARG A 168 -17.65 10.13 6.64
N ARG A 169 -18.77 9.68 7.22
CA ARG A 169 -19.28 10.26 8.47
C ARG A 169 -18.33 9.95 9.62
N GLU A 170 -18.06 10.94 10.47
CA GLU A 170 -17.13 10.83 11.60
C GLU A 170 -17.47 9.67 12.54
N ALA A 171 -18.74 9.50 12.90
CA ALA A 171 -19.20 8.39 13.74
C ALA A 171 -18.85 7.01 13.16
N GLY A 172 -18.91 6.85 11.82
CA GLY A 172 -18.56 5.61 11.16
C GLY A 172 -17.06 5.30 11.23
N VAL A 173 -16.22 6.32 11.09
CA VAL A 173 -14.76 6.20 11.24
C VAL A 173 -14.41 5.91 12.70
N PHE A 174 -15.04 6.58 13.66
CA PHE A 174 -14.84 6.34 15.09
C PHE A 174 -15.12 4.88 15.46
N LYS A 175 -16.30 4.35 15.08
CA LYS A 175 -16.70 2.97 15.35
C LYS A 175 -15.75 1.94 14.71
N ARG A 176 -15.27 2.21 13.49
CA ARG A 176 -14.24 1.37 12.84
C ARG A 176 -12.93 1.41 13.59
N TRP A 177 -12.46 2.60 13.96
CA TRP A 177 -11.23 2.77 14.73
C TRP A 177 -11.27 2.06 16.09
N GLU A 178 -12.38 2.15 16.81
CA GLU A 178 -12.55 1.48 18.09
C GLU A 178 -12.49 -0.04 17.98
N ARG A 179 -13.23 -0.60 17.01
CA ARG A 179 -13.15 -2.03 16.68
C ARG A 179 -11.73 -2.44 16.31
N LEU A 180 -11.05 -1.66 15.48
CA LEU A 180 -9.67 -1.94 15.08
C LEU A 180 -8.72 -1.96 16.28
N ARG A 181 -8.81 -0.97 17.18
CA ARG A 181 -8.03 -0.94 18.43
C ARG A 181 -8.29 -2.16 19.30
N ASN A 182 -9.54 -2.58 19.43
CA ASN A 182 -9.89 -3.77 20.20
C ASN A 182 -9.31 -5.04 19.57
N THR A 183 -9.40 -5.20 18.26
CA THR A 183 -8.76 -6.33 17.54
C THR A 183 -7.25 -6.33 17.75
N ILE A 184 -6.59 -5.17 17.64
CA ILE A 184 -5.15 -5.06 17.85
C ILE A 184 -4.79 -5.42 19.30
N ARG A 185 -5.54 -4.90 20.28
CA ARG A 185 -5.30 -5.19 21.69
C ARG A 185 -5.51 -6.67 22.01
N CYS A 186 -6.56 -7.31 21.51
CA CYS A 186 -6.81 -8.72 21.79
C CYS A 186 -5.73 -9.63 21.21
N ARG A 187 -5.15 -9.26 20.06
CA ARG A 187 -4.19 -10.12 19.35
C ARG A 187 -2.74 -9.89 19.73
N TRP A 188 -2.35 -8.64 19.98
CA TRP A 188 -0.96 -8.27 20.31
C TRP A 188 -0.79 -7.76 21.75
N GLY A 189 -1.87 -7.63 22.53
CA GLY A 189 -1.78 -7.23 23.93
C GLY A 189 -1.17 -8.28 24.85
N ASN A 190 -1.11 -9.54 24.41
CA ASN A 190 -0.60 -10.67 25.19
C ASN A 190 0.68 -11.30 24.63
N GLU A 191 1.10 -10.95 23.40
CA GLU A 191 2.30 -11.52 22.79
C GLU A 191 3.46 -10.52 22.82
N PRO A 192 4.67 -10.93 23.25
CA PRO A 192 5.87 -10.12 23.08
C PRO A 192 6.10 -9.89 21.58
N ILE A 193 6.25 -8.62 21.17
CA ILE A 193 6.44 -8.25 19.76
C ILE A 193 7.71 -8.95 19.24
N PRO A 194 7.63 -9.80 18.21
CA PRO A 194 8.79 -10.50 17.68
C PRO A 194 9.81 -9.48 17.16
N GLY A 195 11.04 -9.56 17.68
CA GLY A 195 12.13 -8.62 17.37
C GLY A 195 12.39 -7.54 18.43
N GLN A 196 11.48 -7.35 19.41
CA GLN A 196 11.84 -6.61 20.62
C GLN A 196 12.56 -7.57 21.58
N SER A 197 13.87 -7.38 21.77
CA SER A 197 14.58 -7.99 22.89
C SER A 197 13.77 -7.72 24.15
N PRO A 198 13.47 -8.74 24.99
CA PRO A 198 12.75 -8.54 26.24
C PRO A 198 13.48 -7.44 26.99
N ARG A 199 12.87 -6.25 27.09
CA ARG A 199 13.44 -5.12 27.82
C ARG A 199 13.78 -5.67 29.19
N GLY A 200 15.07 -5.74 29.48
CA GLY A 200 15.59 -6.39 30.68
C GLY A 200 14.71 -6.05 31.84
N THR A 201 13.99 -7.05 32.36
CA THR A 201 13.28 -6.96 33.63
C THR A 201 14.30 -6.46 34.62
N LYS A 202 14.21 -5.17 34.98
CA LYS A 202 15.05 -4.60 36.01
C LYS A 202 14.88 -5.53 37.21
N PRO A 203 15.96 -6.15 37.73
CA PRO A 203 15.83 -6.96 38.92
C PRO A 203 15.22 -6.07 39.99
N THR A 204 14.03 -6.43 40.46
CA THR A 204 13.42 -5.85 41.65
C THR A 204 14.36 -6.11 42.80
N SER A 205 15.24 -5.15 43.05
CA SER A 205 16.06 -5.09 44.25
C SER A 205 15.12 -4.89 45.43
N ASN A 206 14.69 -6.02 46.01
CA ASN A 206 14.05 -6.06 47.31
C ASN A 206 15.13 -5.82 48.37
N LEU A 207 15.52 -4.57 48.57
CA LEU A 207 16.28 -4.16 49.76
C LEU A 207 15.28 -3.80 50.87
N PRO A 208 15.28 -4.50 52.01
CA PRO A 208 14.45 -4.14 53.15
C PRO A 208 14.98 -2.85 53.79
N THR A 209 14.15 -1.81 53.80
CA THR A 209 14.39 -0.58 54.55
C THR A 209 14.29 -0.90 56.04
N LYS A 210 15.45 -1.07 56.70
CA LYS A 210 15.55 -1.16 58.15
C LYS A 210 15.03 0.14 58.77
N GLY A 211 14.11 -0.01 59.73
CA GLY A 211 13.58 1.08 60.53
C GLY A 211 14.66 1.75 61.38
N ALA A 212 14.53 3.07 61.50
CA ALA A 212 15.14 3.86 62.55
C ALA A 212 14.00 4.46 63.39
N GLN A 213 13.98 4.06 64.66
CA GLN A 213 13.13 4.57 65.74
C GLN A 213 13.64 5.94 66.23
N GLY A 214 12.74 6.70 66.87
CA GLY A 214 13.04 7.84 67.76
C GLY A 214 12.91 9.19 67.05
N GLU A 215 12.22 10.22 67.56
CA GLU A 215 11.83 10.55 68.93
C GLU A 215 10.61 11.52 68.94
N PRO A 216 9.92 11.67 70.10
CA PRO A 216 8.83 12.61 70.30
C PRO A 216 9.31 13.96 70.87
N LYS A 217 8.61 15.06 70.55
CA LYS A 217 8.50 16.35 71.28
C LYS A 217 7.74 17.33 70.38
N ALA A 218 6.90 18.26 70.82
CA ALA A 218 6.28 18.56 72.10
C ALA A 218 5.10 19.49 71.76
N LYS A 219 4.02 19.39 72.52
CA LYS A 219 2.93 20.37 72.50
C LYS A 219 3.45 21.69 73.08
N PHE A 220 3.26 22.80 72.38
CA PHE A 220 3.09 24.11 73.02
C PHE A 220 1.94 24.84 72.32
N LEU A 221 1.23 25.59 73.16
CA LEU A 221 -0.08 26.24 73.00
C LEU A 221 -0.20 27.15 71.78
#